data_AF-A0A803R1K3-F1
#
_entry.id   AF-A0A803R1K3-F1
#
_cell.length_a   1.000
_cell.length_b   1.000
_cell.length_c   1.000
_cell.angle_alpha   90.00
_cell.angle_beta   90.00
_cell.angle_gamma   90.00
#
_symmetry.space_group_name_H-M   'P 1'
#
loop_
_entity.id
_entity.type
_entity.pdbx_description
1 polymer ?
#
loop_
_entity_poly.entity_id
_entity_poly.type
_entity_poly.pdbx_seq_one_letter_code
_entity_poly.pdbx_strand_id
1 'polypeptide(L)'
;MDGLPEYMKTCFLALYNFINDLPFDVLKGEEGLHIIKFLQKSWADLCKSYLREARWYYNGYTPSFEEYIENAWISISGPVILSHLYFFVVNPIKEDTLLSTCFDGYPTIIRHSSMILRLKDDMGTSTVMIATYNCDCF
;
A
#
# COMPACT_ATOMS: atom_id res chain seq x y z
N MET A 1 -15.67 11.62 9.10
CA MET A 1 -16.19 11.58 7.72
C MET A 1 -16.55 12.98 7.22
N ASP A 2 -17.02 13.85 8.11
CA ASP A 2 -17.60 15.16 7.76
C ASP A 2 -16.59 16.19 7.23
N GLY A 3 -15.29 15.99 7.45
CA GLY A 3 -14.22 16.87 6.95
C GLY A 3 -13.64 16.51 5.58
N LEU A 4 -14.13 15.45 4.92
CA LEU A 4 -13.64 15.02 3.60
C LEU A 4 -14.51 15.60 2.46
N PRO A 5 -13.94 15.87 1.28
CA PRO A 5 -14.73 16.11 0.08
C PRO A 5 -15.64 14.91 -0.27
N GLU A 6 -16.81 15.16 -0.86
CA GLU A 6 -17.80 14.10 -1.14
C GLU A 6 -17.24 12.92 -1.95
N TYR A 7 -16.42 13.18 -2.98
CA TYR A 7 -15.83 12.11 -3.78
C TYR A 7 -14.91 11.20 -2.95
N MET A 8 -14.22 11.74 -1.94
CA MET A 8 -13.37 10.97 -1.05
C MET A 8 -14.18 10.19 -0.02
N LYS A 9 -15.34 10.70 0.42
CA LYS A 9 -16.21 9.99 1.37
C LYS A 9 -16.64 8.64 0.81
N THR A 10 -17.05 8.60 -0.46
CA THR A 10 -17.45 7.36 -1.13
C THR A 10 -16.29 6.37 -1.21
N CYS A 11 -15.10 6.80 -1.66
CA CYS A 11 -13.93 5.94 -1.73
C CYS A 11 -13.49 5.43 -0.36
N PHE A 12 -13.46 6.31 0.64
CA PHE A 12 -13.09 5.93 2.02
C PHE A 12 -14.09 4.94 2.61
N LEU A 13 -15.39 5.14 2.41
CA LEU A 13 -16.42 4.23 2.90
C LEU A 13 -16.31 2.85 2.24
N ALA A 14 -16.15 2.81 0.91
CA ALA A 14 -15.98 1.56 0.18
C ALA A 14 -14.74 0.79 0.67
N LEU A 15 -13.62 1.49 0.88
CA LEU A 15 -12.41 0.90 1.40
C LEU A 15 -12.57 0.42 2.85
N TYR A 16 -13.19 1.24 3.71
CA TYR A 16 -13.42 0.89 5.11
C TYR A 16 -14.30 -0.35 5.22
N ASN A 17 -15.39 -0.44 4.46
CA ASN A 17 -16.26 -1.61 4.44
C ASN A 17 -15.51 -2.83 3.90
N PHE A 18 -14.77 -2.68 2.79
CA PHE A 18 -13.97 -3.77 2.22
C PHE A 18 -13.00 -4.41 3.24
N ILE A 19 -12.32 -3.59 4.06
CA ILE A 19 -11.36 -4.10 5.06
C ILE A 19 -12.08 -4.71 6.28
N ASN A 20 -13.19 -4.11 6.72
CA ASN A 20 -13.87 -4.53 7.96
C ASN A 20 -14.91 -5.64 7.76
N ASP A 21 -15.39 -5.87 6.53
CA ASP A 21 -16.28 -6.97 6.19
C ASP A 21 -15.49 -8.28 5.94
N LEU A 22 -14.22 -8.15 5.56
CA LEU A 22 -13.24 -9.23 5.34
C LEU A 22 -13.17 -10.32 6.45
N PRO A 23 -13.25 -10.00 7.75
CA PRO A 23 -13.16 -10.97 8.84
C PRO A 23 -14.43 -11.80 8.99
N PHE A 24 -15.60 -11.28 8.62
CA PHE A 24 -16.88 -11.97 8.81
C PHE A 24 -16.96 -13.27 8.02
N ASP A 25 -16.26 -13.34 6.89
CA ASP A 25 -16.28 -14.52 6.01
C ASP A 25 -15.12 -15.50 6.25
N VAL A 26 -14.01 -15.08 6.89
CA VAL A 26 -12.78 -15.87 6.96
C VAL A 26 -12.43 -16.35 8.39
N LEU A 27 -12.65 -15.54 9.45
CA LEU A 27 -12.13 -15.86 10.80
C LEU A 27 -13.02 -15.37 11.94
N LYS A 28 -13.30 -16.24 12.92
CA LYS A 28 -14.02 -15.89 14.17
C LYS A 28 -13.02 -15.72 15.31
N GLY A 29 -13.14 -14.65 16.10
CA GLY A 29 -12.35 -14.45 17.34
C GLY A 29 -11.20 -13.44 17.23
N GLU A 30 -10.21 -13.54 18.13
CA GLU A 30 -9.09 -12.59 18.25
C GLU A 30 -8.18 -12.53 17.01
N GLU A 31 -8.01 -13.65 16.30
CA GLU A 31 -7.20 -13.74 15.08
C GLU A 31 -7.73 -12.81 13.96
N GLY A 32 -9.05 -12.71 13.81
CA GLY A 32 -9.69 -11.80 12.87
C GLY A 32 -9.37 -10.33 13.18
N LEU A 33 -9.32 -9.96 14.46
CA LEU A 33 -8.98 -8.60 14.91
C LEU A 33 -7.53 -8.22 14.60
N HIS A 34 -6.59 -9.16 14.72
CA HIS A 34 -5.18 -8.91 14.36
C HIS A 34 -5.01 -8.64 12.87
N ILE A 35 -5.75 -9.37 12.03
CA ILE A 35 -5.70 -9.23 10.57
C ILE A 35 -6.27 -7.90 10.13
N ILE A 36 -7.44 -7.49 10.65
CA ILE A 36 -8.03 -6.18 10.37
C ILE A 36 -7.02 -5.07 10.68
N LYS A 37 -6.41 -5.12 11.87
CA LYS A 37 -5.45 -4.09 12.30
C LYS A 37 -4.26 -4.02 11.35
N PHE A 38 -3.74 -5.17 10.92
CA PHE A 38 -2.63 -5.20 9.98
C PHE A 38 -3.03 -4.66 8.60
N LEU A 39 -4.18 -5.06 8.06
CA LEU A 39 -4.68 -4.54 6.78
C LEU A 39 -4.94 -3.03 6.84
N GLN A 40 -5.57 -2.54 7.91
CA GLN A 40 -5.77 -1.11 8.15
C GLN A 40 -4.44 -0.35 8.20
N LYS A 41 -3.42 -0.90 8.88
CA LYS A 41 -2.06 -0.34 8.88
C LYS A 41 -1.48 -0.29 7.47
N SER A 42 -1.60 -1.36 6.69
CA SER A 42 -1.07 -1.39 5.32
C SER A 42 -1.71 -0.37 4.39
N TRP A 43 -3.02 -0.20 4.48
CA TRP A 43 -3.73 0.85 3.73
C TRP A 43 -3.33 2.25 4.20
N ALA A 44 -3.18 2.47 5.51
CA ALA A 44 -2.73 3.74 6.04
C ALA A 44 -1.30 4.09 5.57
N ASP A 45 -0.40 3.11 5.55
CA ASP A 45 0.98 3.29 5.06
C ASP A 45 1.01 3.61 3.56
N LEU A 46 0.15 2.97 2.76
CA LEU A 46 -0.03 3.30 1.33
C LEU A 46 -0.53 4.74 1.13
N CYS A 47 -1.54 5.19 1.90
CA CYS A 47 -2.01 6.57 1.80
C CYS A 47 -0.92 7.58 2.20
N LYS A 48 -0.10 7.28 3.22
CA LYS A 48 1.02 8.13 3.61
C LYS A 48 2.09 8.21 2.53
N SER A 49 2.41 7.09 1.87
CA SER A 49 3.41 7.07 0.80
C SER A 49 2.95 7.84 -0.44
N TYR A 50 1.67 7.72 -0.82
CA TYR A 50 1.06 8.57 -1.84
C TYR A 50 1.09 10.06 -1.46
N LEU A 51 0.77 10.39 -0.22
CA LEU A 51 0.85 11.78 0.24
C LEU A 51 2.28 12.33 0.19
N ARG A 52 3.29 11.51 0.47
CA ARG A 52 4.69 11.91 0.35
C ARG A 52 5.08 12.20 -1.10
N GLU A 53 4.73 11.33 -2.03
CA GLU A 53 4.94 11.56 -3.47
C GLU A 53 4.21 12.81 -3.97
N ALA A 54 2.95 12.99 -3.56
CA ALA A 54 2.20 14.20 -3.89
C ALA A 54 2.91 15.46 -3.36
N ARG A 55 3.43 15.44 -2.13
CA ARG A 55 4.20 16.56 -1.57
C ARG A 55 5.49 16.80 -2.34
N TRP A 56 6.22 15.76 -2.75
CA TRP A 56 7.41 15.93 -3.58
C TRP A 56 7.04 16.62 -4.90
N TYR A 57 6.01 16.13 -5.57
CA TYR A 57 5.51 16.69 -6.82
C TYR A 57 5.08 18.16 -6.69
N TYR A 58 4.15 18.47 -5.77
CA TYR A 58 3.60 19.83 -5.63
C TYR A 58 4.61 20.86 -5.14
N ASN A 59 5.67 20.45 -4.44
CA ASN A 59 6.74 21.35 -4.00
C ASN A 59 7.92 21.41 -4.98
N GLY A 60 7.88 20.68 -6.10
CA GLY A 60 9.02 20.57 -7.03
C GLY A 60 10.27 19.97 -6.38
N TYR A 61 10.12 19.15 -5.34
CA TYR A 61 11.23 18.51 -4.66
C TYR A 61 11.64 17.24 -5.39
N THR A 62 12.93 17.13 -5.69
CA THR A 62 13.51 15.95 -6.33
C THR A 62 14.22 15.09 -5.26
N PRO A 63 13.65 13.93 -4.86
CA PRO A 63 14.31 13.04 -3.92
C PRO A 63 15.56 12.39 -4.52
N SER A 64 16.47 11.91 -3.66
CA SER A 64 17.51 10.98 -4.11
C SER A 64 16.88 9.63 -4.50
N PHE A 65 17.63 8.79 -5.22
CA PHE A 65 17.13 7.45 -5.56
C PHE A 65 16.82 6.62 -4.31
N GLU A 66 17.67 6.67 -3.29
CA GLU A 66 17.47 5.97 -2.02
C GLU A 66 16.23 6.50 -1.29
N GLU A 67 16.04 7.82 -1.26
CA GLU A 67 14.86 8.41 -0.62
C GLU A 67 13.57 8.02 -1.35
N TYR A 68 13.60 8.06 -2.69
CA TYR A 68 12.49 7.65 -3.54
C TYR A 68 12.15 6.19 -3.31
N ILE A 69 13.13 5.28 -3.47
CA ILE A 69 12.85 3.85 -3.48
C ILE A 69 12.30 3.38 -2.13
N GLU A 70 12.77 3.95 -1.02
CA GLU A 70 12.28 3.64 0.34
C GLU A 70 10.81 4.03 0.56
N ASN A 71 10.27 4.98 -0.22
CA ASN A 71 8.83 5.26 -0.28
C ASN A 71 8.12 4.44 -1.35
N ALA A 72 8.76 4.29 -2.51
CA ALA A 72 8.14 3.83 -3.74
C ALA A 72 7.76 2.34 -3.71
N TRP A 73 8.49 1.52 -2.94
CA TRP A 73 8.12 0.12 -2.74
C TRP A 73 6.82 -0.04 -1.94
N ILE A 74 6.41 0.98 -1.18
CA ILE A 74 5.11 1.02 -0.51
C ILE A 74 4.06 1.60 -1.46
N SER A 75 4.35 2.72 -2.13
CA SER A 75 3.39 3.41 -3.00
C SER A 75 2.93 2.61 -4.22
N ILE A 76 3.70 1.60 -4.64
CA ILE A 76 3.26 0.66 -5.69
C ILE A 76 2.14 -0.30 -5.24
N SER A 77 1.69 -0.22 -3.98
CA SER A 77 0.67 -1.07 -3.34
C SER A 77 1.06 -2.55 -3.15
N GLY A 78 2.28 -2.94 -3.52
CA GLY A 78 2.79 -4.31 -3.35
C GLY A 78 2.57 -4.89 -1.94
N PRO A 79 2.86 -4.14 -0.85
CA PRO A 79 2.63 -4.64 0.50
C PRO A 79 1.15 -4.87 0.81
N VAL A 80 0.26 -4.00 0.32
CA VAL A 80 -1.20 -4.16 0.47
C VAL A 80 -1.67 -5.42 -0.25
N ILE A 81 -1.31 -5.59 -1.52
CA ILE A 81 -1.74 -6.75 -2.33
C ILE A 81 -1.28 -8.07 -1.69
N LEU A 82 0.00 -8.16 -1.34
CA LEU A 82 0.57 -9.39 -0.75
C LEU A 82 -0.03 -9.70 0.63
N SER A 83 -0.33 -8.67 1.43
CA SER A 83 -1.00 -8.82 2.71
C SER A 83 -2.39 -9.42 2.55
N HIS A 84 -3.19 -8.89 1.62
CA HIS A 84 -4.53 -9.45 1.36
C HIS A 84 -4.42 -10.89 0.85
N LEU A 85 -3.53 -11.16 -0.12
CA LEU A 85 -3.33 -12.51 -0.65
C LEU A 85 -2.95 -13.51 0.44
N TYR A 86 -2.08 -13.13 1.37
CA TYR A 86 -1.68 -14.01 2.48
C TYR A 86 -2.90 -14.44 3.31
N PHE A 87 -3.73 -13.49 3.75
CA PHE A 87 -4.88 -13.81 4.59
C PHE A 87 -6.01 -14.52 3.85
N PHE A 88 -6.22 -14.23 2.56
CA PHE A 88 -7.27 -14.87 1.76
C PHE A 88 -6.88 -16.27 1.25
N VAL A 89 -5.61 -16.50 0.92
CA VAL A 89 -5.17 -17.75 0.26
C VAL A 89 -4.61 -18.76 1.26
N VAL A 90 -3.85 -18.31 2.27
CA VAL A 90 -3.03 -19.21 3.10
C VAL A 90 -3.78 -19.74 4.32
N ASN A 91 -4.91 -19.13 4.71
CA ASN A 91 -5.65 -19.42 5.93
C ASN A 91 -4.72 -19.46 7.17
N PRO A 92 -4.38 -18.29 7.73
CA PRO A 92 -3.26 -18.08 8.67
C PRO A 92 -3.39 -18.78 10.03
N ILE A 93 -4.50 -19.49 10.31
CA ILE A 93 -4.84 -20.16 11.58
C ILE A 93 -3.73 -21.13 12.07
N LYS A 94 -2.77 -21.51 11.22
CA LYS A 94 -1.71 -22.48 11.57
C LYS A 94 -0.32 -21.89 11.82
N GLU A 95 -0.11 -20.58 11.62
CA GLU A 95 1.26 -20.04 11.62
C GLU A 95 1.40 -18.71 12.40
N ASP A 96 1.42 -18.82 13.73
CA ASP A 96 1.63 -17.72 14.71
C ASP A 96 2.86 -16.83 14.41
N THR A 97 3.84 -17.35 13.69
CA THR A 97 5.11 -16.67 13.37
C THR A 97 4.92 -15.48 12.42
N LEU A 98 3.92 -15.52 11.53
CA LEU A 98 3.68 -14.43 10.59
C LEU A 98 2.85 -13.31 11.22
N LEU A 99 1.88 -13.64 12.07
CA LEU A 99 1.10 -12.65 12.81
C LEU A 99 1.98 -11.83 13.77
N SER A 100 2.92 -12.48 14.46
CA SER A 100 3.88 -11.81 15.34
C SER A 100 4.86 -10.90 14.60
N THR A 101 5.42 -11.34 13.47
CA THR A 101 6.37 -10.53 12.67
C THR A 101 5.71 -9.37 11.91
N CYS A 102 4.42 -9.46 11.60
CA CYS A 102 3.65 -8.40 10.94
C CYS A 102 3.55 -7.09 11.75
N PHE A 103 3.69 -7.15 13.09
CA PHE A 103 3.64 -5.95 13.94
C PHE A 103 4.99 -5.21 14.01
N ASP A 104 6.11 -5.90 13.79
CA ASP A 104 7.46 -5.32 13.84
C ASP A 104 7.88 -4.65 12.51
N GLY A 105 7.16 -4.93 11.42
CA GLY A 105 7.45 -4.38 10.10
C GLY A 105 6.86 -5.23 8.99
N TYR A 106 7.20 -4.89 7.75
CA TYR A 106 6.87 -5.77 6.62
C TYR A 106 7.92 -6.88 6.52
N PRO A 107 7.50 -8.15 6.41
CA PRO A 107 8.39 -9.26 6.10
C PRO A 107 9.29 -8.95 4.89
N THR A 108 10.55 -9.38 4.97
CA THR A 108 11.57 -9.15 3.94
C THR A 108 11.08 -9.57 2.54
N ILE A 109 10.34 -10.68 2.45
CA ILE A 109 9.76 -11.16 1.19
C ILE A 109 8.76 -10.18 0.58
N ILE A 110 7.93 -9.53 1.40
CA ILE A 110 6.97 -8.51 0.95
C ILE A 110 7.71 -7.28 0.42
N ARG A 111 8.73 -6.82 1.15
CA ARG A 111 9.54 -5.67 0.72
C ARG A 111 10.22 -5.93 -0.62
N HIS A 112 10.96 -7.03 -0.76
CA HIS A 112 11.70 -7.33 -1.98
C HIS A 112 10.76 -7.56 -3.18
N SER A 113 9.65 -8.27 -2.98
CA SER A 113 8.65 -8.48 -4.04
C SER A 113 8.06 -7.14 -4.51
N SER A 114 7.79 -6.23 -3.58
CA SER A 114 7.26 -4.90 -3.89
C SER A 114 8.29 -4.01 -4.58
N MET A 115 9.58 -4.11 -4.20
CA MET A 115 10.67 -3.42 -4.90
C MET A 115 10.80 -3.90 -6.35
N ILE A 116 10.73 -5.21 -6.61
CA ILE A 116 10.76 -5.75 -7.97
C ILE A 116 9.57 -5.21 -8.79
N LEU A 117 8.37 -5.22 -8.20
CA LEU A 117 7.17 -4.67 -8.84
C LEU A 117 7.35 -3.19 -9.18
N ARG A 118 7.79 -2.37 -8.21
CA ARG A 118 8.06 -0.94 -8.40
C ARG A 118 9.07 -0.70 -9.52
N LEU A 119 10.23 -1.35 -9.47
CA LEU A 119 11.26 -1.14 -10.50
C LEU A 119 10.78 -1.56 -11.89
N LYS A 120 9.97 -2.63 -11.98
CA LYS A 120 9.40 -3.08 -13.24
C LYS A 120 8.35 -2.11 -13.78
N ASP A 121 7.50 -1.59 -12.90
CA ASP A 121 6.50 -0.56 -13.22
C ASP A 121 7.17 0.72 -13.73
N ASP A 122 8.17 1.23 -13.02
CA ASP A 122 8.91 2.44 -13.39
C ASP A 122 9.62 2.27 -14.74
N MET A 123 10.23 1.11 -15.00
CA MET A 123 10.81 0.82 -16.32
C MET A 123 9.77 0.82 -17.45
N GLY A 124 8.54 0.38 -17.16
CA GLY A 124 7.45 0.32 -18.13
C GLY A 124 6.78 1.67 -18.40
N THR A 125 6.71 2.54 -17.38
CA THR A 125 5.95 3.81 -17.42
C THR A 125 6.82 5.04 -17.63
N SER A 126 8.14 4.94 -17.38
CA SER A 126 9.08 6.06 -17.52
C SER A 126 9.11 6.68 -18.91
N THR A 127 8.90 5.91 -19.97
CA THR A 127 8.89 6.42 -21.35
C THR A 127 7.73 7.37 -21.62
N VAL A 128 6.55 7.09 -21.06
CA VAL A 128 5.38 7.96 -21.14
C VAL A 128 5.60 9.22 -20.30
N MET A 129 6.14 9.07 -19.09
CA MET A 129 6.41 10.21 -18.20
C MET A 129 7.41 11.19 -18.81
N ILE A 130 8.53 10.69 -19.36
CA ILE A 130 9.54 11.52 -20.04
C ILE A 130 8.94 12.23 -21.27
N ALA A 131 8.06 11.55 -22.01
CA ALA A 131 7.37 12.17 -23.15
C ALA A 131 6.44 13.32 -22.72
N THR A 132 5.72 13.19 -21.61
CA THR A 132 4.84 14.24 -21.08
C THR A 132 5.62 15.47 -20.64
N TYR A 133 6.74 15.30 -19.91
CA TYR A 133 7.61 16.43 -19.52
C TYR A 133 8.20 17.19 -20.72
N ASN A 134 8.44 16.49 -21.84
CA ASN A 134 8.93 17.12 -23.08
C ASN A 134 7.82 17.84 -23.86
N CYS A 135 6.55 17.51 -23.64
CA CYS A 135 5.41 18.17 -24.30
C CYS A 135 4.95 19.44 -23.56
N ASP A 136 5.16 19.54 -22.25
CA ASP A 136 4.83 20.74 -21.46
C ASP A 136 5.89 21.86 -21.56
N CYS A 137 6.88 21.72 -22.46
CA CYS A 137 7.95 22.70 -22.71
C CYS A 137 7.78 23.52 -24.03
N PHE A 138 6.58 23.64 -24.59
CA PHE A 138 6.28 24.53 -25.72
C PHE A 138 5.13 25.49 -25.43
#